data_AF-A0A927DIC6-F1
#
_entry.id   AF-A0A927DIC6-F1
#
_cell.length_a   1.000
_cell.length_b   1.000
_cell.length_c   1.000
_cell.angle_alpha   90.00
_cell.angle_beta   90.00
_cell.angle_gamma   90.00
#
_symmetry.space_group_name_H-M   'P 1'
#
loop_
_entity.id
_entity.type
_entity.pdbx_description
1 polymer ?
#
loop_
_entity_poly.entity_id
_entity_poly.type
_entity_poly.pdbx_seq_one_letter_code
_entity_poly.pdbx_strand_id
1 'polypeptide(L)'
;MLLVAAVCGAETALPGDDKIWCRRLAKGLRPESWLPENVSPTSASALTLLQALAPDCWLRLRMAFPRDAALACPSPPLALPARRLRPIWEAALWRCRPTQEEQESDDVAS
;
A
#
# COMPACT_ATOMS: atom_id res chain seq x y z
N MET A 1 -5.06 0.28 2.54
CA MET A 1 -4.78 0.03 1.11
C MET A 1 -4.59 1.29 0.28
N LEU A 2 -5.16 2.44 0.67
CA LEU A 2 -5.07 3.68 -0.11
C LEU A 2 -3.63 4.17 -0.35
N LEU A 3 -2.73 4.08 0.64
CA LEU A 3 -1.31 4.46 0.46
C LEU A 3 -0.62 3.65 -0.64
N VAL A 4 -0.78 2.32 -0.64
CA VAL A 4 -0.20 1.45 -1.67
C VAL A 4 -0.76 1.77 -3.05
N ALA A 5 -2.08 1.96 -3.15
CA ALA A 5 -2.72 2.35 -4.39
C ALA A 5 -2.17 3.70 -4.91
N ALA A 6 -2.05 4.69 -4.03
CA ALA A 6 -1.51 6.01 -4.37
C ALA A 6 -0.03 5.99 -4.77
N VAL A 7 0.80 5.15 -4.13
CA VAL A 7 2.20 4.93 -4.54
C VAL A 7 2.27 4.35 -5.95
N CYS A 8 1.34 3.47 -6.31
CA CYS A 8 1.24 2.93 -7.66
C CYS A 8 0.62 3.89 -8.68
N GLY A 9 0.18 5.09 -8.26
CA GLY A 9 -0.37 6.12 -9.15
C GLY A 9 -1.91 6.24 -9.13
N ALA A 10 -2.59 5.58 -8.20
CA ALA A 10 -4.04 5.70 -8.08
C ALA A 10 -4.44 7.06 -7.49
N GLU A 11 -5.50 7.66 -8.04
CA GLU A 11 -6.18 8.76 -7.35
C GLU A 11 -6.91 8.22 -6.13
N THR A 12 -6.61 8.78 -4.97
CA THR A 12 -7.16 8.34 -3.68
C THR A 12 -7.63 9.53 -2.85
N ALA A 13 -8.53 9.28 -1.90
CA ALA A 13 -9.02 10.27 -0.95
C ALA A 13 -8.03 10.59 0.19
N LEU A 14 -6.73 10.32 0.00
CA LEU A 14 -5.71 10.61 1.01
C LEU A 14 -5.52 12.12 1.22
N PRO A 15 -5.14 12.56 2.43
CA PRO A 15 -4.71 13.93 2.69
C PRO A 15 -3.52 14.36 1.81
N GLY A 16 -3.34 15.67 1.65
CA GLY A 16 -2.29 16.25 0.80
C GLY A 16 -0.89 15.76 1.14
N ASP A 17 -0.54 15.71 2.42
CA ASP A 17 0.79 15.28 2.89
C ASP A 17 1.07 13.81 2.54
N ASP A 18 0.09 12.94 2.70
CA ASP A 18 0.22 11.53 2.33
C ASP A 18 0.31 11.34 0.81
N LYS A 19 -0.39 12.17 0.02
CA LYS A 19 -0.24 12.18 -1.44
C LYS A 19 1.16 12.61 -1.86
N ILE A 20 1.73 13.63 -1.22
CA ILE A 20 3.10 14.09 -1.47
C ILE A 20 4.10 13.00 -1.10
N TRP A 21 3.92 12.36 0.06
CA TRP A 21 4.74 11.24 0.51
C TRP A 21 4.68 10.06 -0.47
N CYS A 22 3.48 9.65 -0.89
CA CYS A 22 3.28 8.58 -1.87
C CYS A 22 4.00 8.90 -3.19
N ARG A 23 3.93 10.15 -3.66
CA ARG A 23 4.62 10.59 -4.89
C ARG A 23 6.13 10.54 -4.77
N ARG A 24 6.69 10.90 -3.60
CA ARG A 24 8.14 10.79 -3.33
C ARG A 24 8.58 9.32 -3.32
N LEU A 25 7.79 8.46 -2.67
CA LEU A 25 8.07 7.03 -2.62
C LEU A 25 7.96 6.38 -4.02
N ALA A 26 6.96 6.75 -4.80
CA ALA A 26 6.77 6.29 -6.17
C ALA A 26 7.98 6.63 -7.06
N LYS A 27 8.58 7.82 -6.92
CA LYS A 27 9.79 8.20 -7.65
C LYS A 27 11.00 7.30 -7.34
N GLY A 28 11.15 6.84 -6.10
CA GLY A 28 12.22 5.95 -5.68
C GLY A 28 12.01 4.51 -6.13
N LEU A 29 10.77 4.02 -6.03
CA LEU A 29 10.42 2.62 -6.32
C LEU A 29 10.07 2.36 -7.80
N ARG A 30 9.77 3.43 -8.55
CA ARG A 30 9.39 3.43 -9.97
C ARG A 30 8.42 2.30 -10.32
N PRO A 31 7.20 2.27 -9.72
CA PRO A 31 6.22 1.21 -9.96
C PRO A 31 5.95 0.99 -11.46
N GLU A 32 5.87 2.07 -12.24
CA GLU A 32 5.69 2.05 -13.70
C GLU A 32 6.74 1.24 -14.47
N SER A 33 7.96 1.07 -13.92
CA SER A 33 9.06 0.35 -14.60
C SER A 33 8.98 -1.17 -14.52
N TRP A 34 8.11 -1.71 -13.66
CA TRP A 34 8.03 -3.15 -13.38
C TRP A 34 6.62 -3.65 -13.12
N LEU A 35 5.68 -2.74 -12.86
CA LEU A 35 4.28 -3.07 -12.74
C LEU A 35 3.72 -3.30 -14.15
N PRO A 36 3.06 -4.45 -14.39
CA PRO A 36 2.43 -4.70 -15.68
C PRO A 36 1.35 -3.67 -16.01
N GLU A 37 1.23 -3.27 -17.29
CA GLU A 37 0.23 -2.29 -17.75
C GLU A 37 -1.22 -2.73 -17.50
N ASN A 38 -1.47 -4.04 -17.42
CA ASN A 38 -2.79 -4.58 -17.08
C ASN A 38 -3.17 -4.41 -15.61
N VAL A 39 -2.25 -3.97 -14.75
CA VAL A 39 -2.52 -3.63 -13.36
C VAL A 39 -2.76 -2.13 -13.26
N SER A 40 -4.00 -1.71 -13.49
CA SER A 40 -4.39 -0.32 -13.25
C SER A 40 -4.29 -0.01 -11.74
N PRO A 41 -3.58 1.06 -11.34
CA PRO A 41 -3.44 1.41 -9.94
C PRO A 41 -4.78 1.94 -9.43
N THR A 42 -5.44 1.11 -8.64
CA THR A 42 -6.73 1.37 -8.00
C THR A 42 -6.66 0.85 -6.57
N SER A 43 -7.59 1.28 -5.71
CA SER A 43 -7.65 0.71 -4.36
C SER A 43 -7.90 -0.80 -4.37
N ALA A 44 -8.56 -1.33 -5.41
CA ALA A 44 -8.80 -2.76 -5.58
C ALA A 44 -7.52 -3.50 -6.01
N SER A 45 -6.71 -2.93 -6.88
CA SER A 45 -5.46 -3.59 -7.31
C SER A 45 -4.40 -3.65 -6.22
N ALA A 46 -4.47 -2.79 -5.19
CA ALA A 46 -3.63 -2.95 -4.00
C ALA A 46 -3.82 -4.32 -3.31
N LEU A 47 -5.02 -4.91 -3.34
CA LEU A 47 -5.24 -6.28 -2.85
C LEU A 47 -4.56 -7.33 -3.74
N THR A 48 -4.61 -7.14 -5.06
CA THR A 48 -3.88 -7.99 -6.01
C THR A 48 -2.37 -7.95 -5.78
N LEU A 49 -1.81 -6.78 -5.47
CA LEU A 49 -0.40 -6.63 -5.12
C LEU A 49 -0.04 -7.35 -3.81
N LEU A 50 -0.98 -7.37 -2.85
CA LEU A 50 -0.81 -8.10 -1.59
C LEU A 50 -0.86 -9.62 -1.81
N GLN A 51 -1.78 -10.09 -2.64
CA GLN A 51 -1.89 -11.49 -3.06
C GLN A 51 -0.60 -11.97 -3.74
N ALA A 52 -0.04 -11.16 -4.64
CA ALA A 52 1.21 -11.47 -5.32
C ALA A 52 2.42 -11.49 -4.38
N LEU A 53 2.40 -10.71 -3.30
CA LEU A 53 3.47 -10.71 -2.29
C LEU A 53 3.45 -11.96 -1.41
N ALA A 54 2.25 -12.46 -1.08
CA ALA A 54 2.08 -13.54 -0.12
C ALA A 54 1.05 -14.60 -0.59
N PRO A 55 1.34 -15.30 -1.71
CA PRO A 55 0.41 -16.28 -2.27
C PRO A 55 0.12 -17.44 -1.32
N ASP A 56 1.14 -17.89 -0.55
CA ASP A 56 1.02 -19.05 0.34
C ASP A 56 0.04 -18.85 1.49
N CYS A 57 -0.13 -17.61 1.96
CA CYS A 57 -1.04 -17.28 3.05
C CYS A 57 -2.29 -16.52 2.59
N TRP A 58 -2.47 -16.34 1.27
CA TRP A 58 -3.54 -15.53 0.69
C TRP A 58 -4.94 -15.99 1.13
N LEU A 59 -5.19 -17.30 1.18
CA LEU A 59 -6.48 -17.85 1.57
C LEU A 59 -6.95 -17.40 2.96
N ARG A 60 -6.01 -17.22 3.89
CA ARG A 60 -6.27 -16.70 5.23
C ARG A 60 -6.31 -15.18 5.23
N LEU A 61 -5.38 -14.54 4.52
CA LEU A 61 -5.23 -13.09 4.47
C LEU A 61 -6.46 -12.40 3.87
N ARG A 62 -7.04 -12.96 2.80
CA ARG A 62 -8.22 -12.41 2.12
C ARG A 62 -9.46 -12.30 3.02
N MET A 63 -9.52 -13.09 4.09
CA MET A 63 -10.62 -13.06 5.06
C MET A 63 -10.65 -11.78 5.90
N ALA A 64 -9.54 -11.04 5.96
CA ALA A 64 -9.45 -9.75 6.65
C ALA A 64 -9.98 -8.57 5.80
N PHE A 65 -10.43 -8.84 4.57
CA PHE A 65 -10.87 -7.82 3.63
C PHE A 65 -12.32 -8.06 3.19
N PRO A 66 -13.02 -7.02 2.68
CA PRO A 66 -14.35 -7.20 2.10
C PRO A 66 -14.37 -8.30 1.04
N ARG A 67 -15.39 -9.17 1.11
CA ARG A 67 -15.52 -10.35 0.25
C ARG A 67 -15.41 -9.99 -1.24
N ASP A 68 -16.11 -8.95 -1.67
CA ASP A 68 -16.16 -8.57 -3.08
C ASP A 68 -14.78 -8.15 -3.61
N ALA A 69 -14.02 -7.42 -2.80
CA ALA A 69 -12.65 -7.02 -3.14
C ALA A 69 -11.69 -8.22 -3.18
N ALA A 70 -11.86 -9.18 -2.28
CA ALA A 70 -11.09 -10.43 -2.28
C ALA A 70 -11.43 -11.33 -3.49
N LEU A 71 -12.70 -11.35 -3.93
CA LEU A 71 -13.16 -12.12 -5.10
C LEU A 71 -12.75 -11.47 -6.42
N ALA A 72 -12.59 -10.14 -6.45
CA ALA A 72 -12.10 -9.42 -7.62
C ALA A 72 -10.59 -9.64 -7.90
N CYS A 73 -9.86 -10.27 -6.98
CA CYS A 73 -8.45 -10.57 -7.16
C CYS A 73 -8.26 -11.71 -8.20
N PRO A 74 -7.26 -11.60 -9.09
CA PRO A 74 -7.05 -12.59 -10.14
C PRO A 74 -6.66 -13.97 -9.58
N SER A 75 -7.04 -15.01 -10.32
CA SER A 75 -6.64 -16.40 -10.08
C SER A 75 -6.21 -17.04 -11.41
N PRO A 76 -4.94 -17.47 -11.56
CA PRO A 76 -3.88 -17.49 -10.54
C PRO A 76 -3.35 -16.08 -10.16
N PRO A 77 -2.67 -15.94 -9.01
CA PRO A 77 -2.03 -14.69 -8.60
C PRO A 77 -1.05 -14.15 -9.66
N LEU A 78 -0.90 -12.83 -9.73
CA LEU A 78 0.09 -12.21 -10.61
C LEU A 78 1.52 -12.54 -10.17
N ALA A 79 2.36 -12.92 -11.13
CA ALA A 79 3.78 -13.12 -10.91
C ALA A 79 4.51 -11.78 -10.86
N LEU A 80 4.59 -11.18 -9.66
CA LEU A 80 5.26 -9.90 -9.43
C LEU A 80 6.52 -10.07 -8.57
N PRO A 81 7.56 -9.24 -8.77
CA PRO A 81 8.79 -9.35 -8.02
C PRO A 81 8.58 -8.94 -6.55
N ALA A 82 8.58 -9.93 -5.65
CA ALA A 82 8.42 -9.71 -4.21
C ALA A 82 9.42 -8.68 -3.64
N ARG A 83 10.66 -8.65 -4.15
CA ARG A 83 11.68 -7.66 -3.76
C ARG A 83 11.28 -6.20 -3.98
N ARG A 84 10.36 -5.93 -4.91
CA ARG A 84 9.84 -4.59 -5.21
C ARG A 84 8.54 -4.31 -4.48
N LEU A 85 7.74 -5.34 -4.23
CA LEU A 85 6.50 -5.24 -3.45
C LEU A 85 6.78 -5.01 -1.96
N ARG A 86 7.72 -5.75 -1.35
CA ARG A 86 8.00 -5.66 0.10
C ARG A 86 8.27 -4.21 0.57
N PRO A 87 9.15 -3.42 -0.08
CA PRO A 87 9.40 -2.04 0.34
C PRO A 87 8.16 -1.15 0.28
N ILE A 88 7.25 -1.37 -0.69
CA ILE A 88 5.99 -0.60 -0.78
C ILE A 88 5.13 -0.87 0.45
N TRP A 89 4.95 -2.15 0.79
CA TRP A 89 4.14 -2.57 1.92
C TRP A 89 4.76 -2.16 3.25
N GLU A 90 6.06 -2.32 3.43
CA GLU A 90 6.79 -1.90 4.63
C GLU A 90 6.69 -0.39 4.85
N ALA A 91 6.90 0.41 3.80
CA ALA A 91 6.78 1.86 3.87
C ALA A 91 5.33 2.30 4.18
N ALA A 92 4.34 1.68 3.52
CA ALA A 92 2.94 1.98 3.79
C ALA A 92 2.52 1.60 5.22
N LEU A 93 2.97 0.45 5.72
CA LEU A 93 2.72 0.01 7.10
C LEU A 93 3.39 0.95 8.11
N TRP A 94 4.63 1.37 7.84
CA TRP A 94 5.33 2.34 8.67
C TRP A 94 4.57 3.67 8.73
N ARG A 95 4.08 4.16 7.58
CA ARG A 95 3.31 5.40 7.49
C ARG A 95 1.94 5.32 8.19
N CYS A 96 1.33 4.13 8.25
CA CYS A 96 0.08 3.89 8.98
C CYS A 96 0.26 3.77 10.50
N ARG A 97 1.49 3.67 11.01
CA ARG A 97 1.69 3.68 12.46
C ARG A 97 1.31 5.05 12.99
N PRO A 98 0.60 5.14 14.12
CA PRO A 98 0.41 6.43 14.78
C PRO A 98 1.82 6.99 15.02
N THR A 99 2.07 8.20 14.53
CA THR A 99 3.25 8.94 14.94
C THR A 99 3.14 9.08 16.44
N GLN A 100 3.95 8.34 17.21
CA GLN A 100 4.19 8.68 18.60
C GLN A 100 5.06 9.93 18.59
N GLU A 101 4.48 11.05 18.19
CA GLU A 101 5.03 12.36 18.53
C GLU A 101 4.52 12.63 19.93
N GLU A 102 5.46 12.51 20.86
CA GLU A 102 5.37 12.89 22.25
C GLU A 102 4.65 14.24 22.38
N GLN A 103 3.48 14.19 23.01
CA GLN A 103 3.02 15.30 23.84
C GLN A 103 4.02 15.46 24.98
N GLU A 104 5.20 16.02 24.72
CA GLU A 104 6.03 16.59 25.78
C GLU A 104 5.40 17.92 26.15
N SER A 105 4.41 17.78 27.04
CA SER A 105 3.90 18.73 28.01
C SER A 105 4.54 20.12 27.95
N ASP A 106 3.79 21.08 27.41
CA ASP A 106 3.61 22.39 28.05
C ASP A 106 3.32 22.13 29.55
N ASP A 107 4.35 22.12 30.41
CA ASP A 107 4.24 22.49 31.83
C ASP A 107 5.64 22.61 32.48
N VAL A 108 6.29 23.77 32.38
CA VAL A 108 7.07 24.33 33.49
C VAL A 108 6.98 25.86 33.48
N ALA A 109 6.06 26.34 34.33
CA ALA A 109 6.10 27.52 35.19
C ALA A 109 6.26 28.93 34.58
N SER A 110 5.11 29.62 34.67
CA SER A 110 4.90 30.99 35.20
C SER A 110 6.04 31.66 35.97
#